data_AF-B4UHK7-F1
#
_entry.id   AF-B4UHK7-F1
#
_cell.length_a   1.000
_cell.length_b   1.000
_cell.length_c   1.000
_cell.angle_alpha   90.00
_cell.angle_beta   90.00
_cell.angle_gamma   90.00
#
_symmetry.space_group_name_H-M   'P 1'
#
loop_
_entity.id
_entity.type
_entity.pdbx_description
1 polymer ?
#
loop_
_entity_poly.entity_id
_entity_poly.type
_entity_poly.pdbx_seq_one_letter_code
_entity_poly.pdbx_strand_id
1 'polypeptide(L)'
;MADDAVPKPLELSRYCVPFTPFAGKLEEATVCLVSTAAVRLAGDRPFDTGGDTTWRAIPGDAEAKDLRYDDTHYDHACVDADLNCVFPIDRVRELARDGRVGGLTARHFSLGYSQALRELRERTIPALVREIDRERPGAVLLTGG
;
A
#
# COMPACT_ATOMS: atom_id res chain seq x y z
N MET A 1 29.35 -29.15 -35.32
CA MET A 1 29.28 -27.69 -35.14
C MET A 1 28.08 -27.47 -34.23
N ALA A 2 28.32 -27.33 -32.94
CA ALA A 2 27.26 -27.24 -31.93
C ALA A 2 26.64 -25.84 -31.99
N ASP A 3 25.31 -25.81 -32.01
CA ASP A 3 24.49 -24.61 -32.06
C ASP A 3 24.57 -23.93 -30.69
N ASP A 4 25.34 -22.84 -30.59
CA ASP A 4 25.37 -21.96 -29.42
C ASP A 4 24.04 -21.19 -29.38
N ALA A 5 23.01 -21.87 -28.87
CA ALA A 5 21.72 -21.27 -28.61
C ALA A 5 21.90 -20.18 -27.53
N VAL A 6 21.94 -18.93 -27.98
CA VAL A 6 21.91 -17.75 -27.10
C VAL A 6 20.76 -17.93 -26.11
N PRO A 7 21.02 -17.90 -24.79
CA PRO A 7 19.97 -18.11 -23.80
C PRO A 7 18.92 -17.02 -23.96
N LYS A 8 17.69 -17.45 -24.22
CA LYS A 8 16.55 -16.56 -24.38
C LYS A 8 16.40 -15.75 -23.07
N PRO A 9 16.23 -14.42 -23.13
CA PRO A 9 16.08 -13.61 -21.92
C PRO A 9 14.95 -14.16 -21.06
N LEU A 10 15.15 -14.17 -19.74
CA LEU A 10 14.12 -14.56 -18.79
C LEU A 10 12.91 -13.65 -19.00
N GLU A 11 11.76 -14.20 -19.36
CA GLU A 11 10.53 -13.42 -19.51
C GLU A 11 10.02 -13.05 -18.10
N LEU A 12 10.43 -11.88 -17.59
CA LEU A 12 10.22 -11.49 -16.19
C LEU A 12 8.75 -11.20 -15.84
N SER A 13 7.89 -10.89 -16.83
CA SER A 13 6.46 -10.63 -16.61
C SER A 13 5.72 -10.53 -17.95
N ARG A 14 4.49 -11.09 -18.02
CA ARG A 14 3.55 -10.92 -19.16
C ARG A 14 2.72 -9.63 -19.07
N TYR A 15 2.94 -8.84 -18.03
CA TYR A 15 2.24 -7.58 -17.74
C TYR A 15 3.25 -6.44 -17.66
N CYS A 16 2.84 -5.23 -18.02
CA CYS A 16 3.63 -4.01 -17.81
C CYS A 16 4.20 -4.02 -16.38
N VAL A 17 5.50 -3.77 -16.25
CA VAL A 17 6.09 -3.41 -14.97
C VAL A 17 5.27 -2.22 -14.44
N PRO A 18 4.70 -2.27 -13.22
CA PRO A 18 3.85 -1.21 -12.68
C PRO A 18 4.72 -0.01 -12.24
N PHE A 19 5.65 0.39 -13.10
CA PHE A 19 6.48 1.57 -12.92
C PHE A 19 5.89 2.70 -13.76
N THR A 20 5.23 3.62 -13.08
CA THR A 20 4.86 4.91 -13.65
C THR A 20 5.92 5.91 -13.21
N PRO A 21 6.69 6.51 -14.15
CA PRO A 21 7.62 7.58 -13.79
C PRO A 21 6.87 8.69 -13.06
N PHE A 22 7.40 9.10 -11.91
CA PHE A 22 6.86 10.24 -11.20
C PHE A 22 7.11 11.52 -12.01
N ALA A 23 6.06 12.33 -12.18
CA ALA A 23 6.14 13.62 -12.84
C ALA A 23 5.72 14.70 -11.84
N GLY A 24 6.57 15.72 -11.67
CA GLY A 24 6.33 16.84 -10.77
C GLY A 24 7.41 16.97 -9.69
N LYS A 25 7.13 17.81 -8.70
CA LYS A 25 7.99 18.01 -7.53
C LYS A 25 7.37 17.33 -6.33
N LEU A 26 8.16 16.56 -5.59
CA LEU A 26 7.67 15.78 -4.47
C LEU A 26 7.15 16.70 -3.36
N GLU A 27 7.80 17.84 -3.17
CA GLU A 27 7.48 18.91 -2.21
C GLU A 27 6.09 19.53 -2.45
N GLU A 28 5.54 19.37 -3.66
CA GLU A 28 4.22 19.86 -4.05
C GLU A 28 3.18 18.72 -4.09
N ALA A 29 3.61 17.46 -3.96
CA ALA A 29 2.77 16.28 -4.13
C ALA A 29 2.17 15.77 -2.81
N THR A 30 0.86 15.50 -2.83
CA THR A 30 0.20 14.74 -1.77
C THR A 30 0.48 13.25 -1.90
N VAL A 31 0.74 12.59 -0.79
CA VAL A 31 1.05 11.16 -0.74
C VAL A 31 -0.14 10.37 -0.20
N CYS A 32 -0.58 9.35 -0.94
CA CYS A 32 -1.53 8.35 -0.46
C CYS A 32 -0.80 7.07 -0.07
N LEU A 33 -1.02 6.59 1.15
CA LEU A 33 -0.57 5.26 1.57
C LEU A 33 -1.54 4.19 1.08
N VAL A 34 -0.99 3.14 0.48
CA VAL A 34 -1.72 1.90 0.19
C VAL A 34 -0.89 0.73 0.70
N SER A 35 -1.42 -0.02 1.66
CA SER A 35 -0.69 -1.09 2.33
C SER A 35 -1.39 -2.44 2.18
N THR A 36 -0.65 -3.51 1.98
CA THR A 36 -1.18 -4.89 2.07
C THR A 36 -0.94 -5.52 3.44
N ALA A 37 -0.58 -4.73 4.45
CA ALA A 37 -0.22 -5.19 5.79
C ALA A 37 -1.42 -5.30 6.76
N ALA A 38 -2.67 -5.38 6.27
CA ALA A 38 -3.86 -5.52 7.11
C ALA A 38 -4.00 -4.46 8.23
N VAL A 39 -3.67 -3.20 7.92
CA VAL A 39 -3.77 -2.08 8.88
C VAL A 39 -5.17 -1.49 8.86
N ARG A 40 -5.71 -1.17 10.04
CA ARG A 40 -7.06 -0.60 10.17
C ARG A 40 -7.14 0.34 11.37
N LEU A 41 -8.23 1.10 11.47
CA LEU A 41 -8.56 1.77 12.73
C LEU A 41 -8.93 0.73 13.80
N ALA A 42 -8.62 1.03 15.06
CA ALA A 42 -8.97 0.16 16.18
C ALA A 42 -10.48 -0.16 16.25
N GLY A 43 -11.34 0.78 15.83
CA GLY A 43 -12.79 0.61 15.79
C GLY A 43 -13.34 -0.13 14.57
N ASP A 44 -12.52 -0.36 13.53
CA ASP A 44 -12.96 -1.10 12.35
C ASP A 44 -13.01 -2.60 12.62
N ARG A 45 -13.83 -3.30 11.83
CA ARG A 45 -13.86 -4.76 11.84
C ARG A 45 -12.47 -5.31 11.44
N PRO A 46 -11.90 -6.23 12.24
CA PRO A 46 -10.65 -6.91 11.90
C PRO A 46 -10.69 -7.60 10.54
N PHE A 47 -9.54 -7.66 9.88
CA PHE A 47 -9.37 -8.45 8.66
C PHE A 47 -9.50 -9.95 8.95
N ASP A 48 -10.03 -10.70 7.99
CA ASP A 48 -9.99 -12.16 8.01
C ASP A 48 -8.61 -12.67 7.57
N THR A 49 -7.85 -13.24 8.51
CA THR A 49 -6.51 -13.77 8.23
C THR A 49 -6.52 -15.03 7.36
N GLY A 50 -7.66 -15.71 7.22
CA GLY A 50 -7.84 -16.81 6.27
C GLY A 50 -8.00 -16.35 4.82
N GLY A 51 -8.24 -15.06 4.60
CA GLY A 51 -8.36 -14.44 3.28
C GLY A 51 -9.45 -13.38 3.24
N ASP A 52 -9.07 -12.10 3.21
CA ASP A 52 -9.99 -10.97 3.13
C ASP A 52 -9.88 -10.26 1.78
N THR A 53 -10.98 -10.18 1.02
CA THR A 53 -11.03 -9.46 -0.27
C THR A 53 -11.51 -8.02 -0.13
N THR A 54 -11.67 -7.52 1.09
CA THR A 54 -12.06 -6.14 1.39
C THR A 54 -10.84 -5.27 1.70
N TRP A 55 -11.08 -3.97 1.82
CA TRP A 55 -10.09 -2.98 2.23
C TRP A 55 -10.66 -2.10 3.33
N ARG A 56 -9.81 -1.35 4.03
CA ARG A 56 -10.19 -0.33 5.01
C ARG A 56 -9.68 1.03 4.52
N ALA A 57 -10.50 2.06 4.67
CA ALA A 57 -10.07 3.44 4.50
C ALA A 57 -9.63 3.98 5.86
N ILE A 58 -8.46 4.60 5.90
CA ILE A 58 -7.88 5.20 7.08
C ILE A 58 -7.86 6.72 6.87
N PRO A 59 -8.45 7.53 7.76
CA PRO A 59 -8.36 8.98 7.68
C PRO A 59 -6.91 9.48 7.68
N GLY A 60 -6.60 10.52 6.90
CA GLY A 60 -5.25 11.08 6.80
C GLY A 60 -4.76 11.77 8.08
N ASP A 61 -5.69 12.13 8.97
CA ASP A 61 -5.43 12.66 10.31
C ASP A 61 -5.29 11.57 11.38
N ALA A 62 -5.49 10.29 11.04
CA ALA A 62 -5.28 9.19 11.98
C ALA A 62 -3.83 9.12 12.46
N GLU A 63 -3.63 8.87 13.75
CA GLU A 63 -2.31 8.66 14.34
C GLU A 63 -2.00 7.16 14.41
N ALA A 64 -0.73 6.76 14.29
CA ALA A 64 -0.37 5.33 14.32
C ALA A 64 -0.86 4.60 15.59
N LYS A 65 -0.95 5.30 16.73
CA LYS A 65 -1.47 4.76 18.01
C LYS A 65 -2.93 4.29 17.93
N ASP A 66 -3.72 4.87 17.03
CA ASP A 66 -5.14 4.58 16.83
C ASP A 66 -5.36 3.42 15.84
N LEU A 67 -4.27 2.94 15.22
CA LEU A 67 -4.28 1.87 14.25
C LEU A 67 -3.99 0.52 14.89
N ARG A 68 -4.51 -0.53 14.25
CA ARG A 68 -4.25 -1.93 14.57
C ARG A 68 -3.79 -2.64 13.32
N TYR A 69 -3.09 -3.74 13.56
CA TYR A 69 -2.51 -4.59 12.56
C TYR A 69 -3.01 -6.01 12.85
N ASP A 70 -3.62 -6.66 11.85
CA ASP A 70 -4.34 -7.93 12.03
C ASP A 70 -3.68 -9.13 11.35
N ASP A 71 -2.60 -8.93 10.60
CA ASP A 71 -1.94 -10.04 9.91
C ASP A 71 -1.20 -10.92 10.93
N THR A 72 -1.15 -12.23 10.67
CA THR A 72 -0.61 -13.27 11.57
C THR A 72 0.45 -14.14 10.90
N HIS A 73 0.88 -13.78 9.68
CA HIS A 73 1.72 -14.64 8.84
C HIS A 73 3.23 -14.43 9.03
N TYR A 74 3.67 -13.47 9.86
CA TYR A 74 5.10 -13.23 10.16
C TYR A 74 5.33 -12.69 11.59
N ASP A 75 6.58 -12.45 11.97
CA ASP A 75 6.91 -11.89 13.30
C ASP A 75 6.53 -10.41 13.41
N HIS A 76 5.64 -10.09 14.34
CA HIS A 76 5.10 -8.74 14.52
C HIS A 76 5.90 -7.86 15.48
N ALA A 77 7.02 -8.34 16.04
CA ALA A 77 7.79 -7.57 17.02
C ALA A 77 8.14 -6.14 16.58
N CYS A 78 8.47 -5.95 15.29
CA CYS A 78 8.73 -4.61 14.74
C CYS A 78 7.47 -3.75 14.64
N VAL A 79 6.33 -4.34 14.25
CA VAL A 79 5.05 -3.62 14.09
C VAL A 79 4.46 -3.27 15.45
N ASP A 80 4.58 -4.16 16.43
CA ASP A 80 4.17 -3.96 17.81
C ASP A 80 4.98 -2.83 18.48
N ALA A 81 6.26 -2.68 18.11
CA ALA A 81 7.12 -1.60 18.56
C ALA A 81 6.82 -0.28 17.83
N ASP A 82 6.64 -0.31 16.51
CA ASP A 82 6.29 0.85 15.69
C ASP A 82 5.51 0.45 14.43
N LEU A 83 4.22 0.79 14.41
CA LEU A 83 3.33 0.53 13.28
C LEU A 83 3.77 1.29 12.00
N ASN A 84 4.58 2.33 12.12
CA ASN A 84 5.15 3.02 10.96
C ASN A 84 6.12 2.15 10.14
N CYS A 85 6.56 1.00 10.65
CA CYS A 85 7.33 0.03 9.87
C CYS A 85 6.55 -0.52 8.66
N VAL A 86 5.23 -0.64 8.77
CA VAL A 86 4.35 -1.18 7.71
C VAL A 86 3.38 -0.14 7.16
N PHE A 87 3.05 0.89 7.95
CA PHE A 87 2.15 1.95 7.56
C PHE A 87 2.68 3.30 8.06
N PRO A 88 3.61 3.93 7.31
CA PRO A 88 4.42 5.07 7.77
C PRO A 88 3.66 6.41 7.77
N ILE A 89 2.44 6.44 8.32
CA ILE A 89 1.57 7.62 8.33
C ILE A 89 2.18 8.79 9.10
N ASP A 90 2.81 8.53 10.24
CA ASP A 90 3.45 9.60 11.02
C ASP A 90 4.73 10.07 10.34
N ARG A 91 5.48 9.14 9.72
CA ARG A 91 6.72 9.49 9.00
C ARG A 91 6.44 10.36 7.77
N VAL A 92 5.40 10.05 6.99
CA VAL A 92 5.00 10.90 5.86
C VAL A 92 4.51 12.26 6.36
N ARG A 93 3.85 12.31 7.53
CA ARG A 93 3.42 13.57 8.15
C ARG A 93 4.60 14.42 8.62
N GLU A 94 5.65 13.80 9.15
CA GLU A 94 6.91 14.48 9.47
C GLU A 94 7.55 15.04 8.19
N LEU A 95 7.63 14.26 7.12
CA LEU A 95 8.14 14.74 5.82
C LEU A 95 7.32 15.92 5.27
N ALA A 96 6.00 15.93 5.49
CA ALA A 96 5.15 17.04 5.09
C ALA A 96 5.44 18.31 5.92
N ARG A 97 5.65 18.17 7.24
CA ARG A 97 6.05 19.28 8.11
C ARG A 97 7.40 19.86 7.72
N ASP A 98 8.32 19.01 7.28
CA ASP A 98 9.65 19.41 6.80
C ASP A 98 9.63 19.99 5.36
N GLY A 99 8.46 20.04 4.71
CA GLY A 99 8.31 20.53 3.34
C GLY A 99 8.92 19.62 2.27
N ARG A 100 9.20 18.35 2.59
CA ARG A 100 9.76 17.36 1.67
C ARG A 100 8.69 16.68 0.80
N VAL A 101 7.45 16.68 1.28
CA VAL A 101 6.25 16.30 0.51
C VAL A 101 5.18 17.37 0.70
N GLY A 102 4.25 17.50 -0.24
CA GLY A 102 3.16 18.48 -0.16
C GLY A 102 2.11 18.18 0.91
N GLY A 103 2.03 16.92 1.37
CA GLY A 103 1.10 16.50 2.41
C GLY A 103 0.64 15.06 2.25
N LEU A 104 -0.40 14.71 3.00
CA LEU A 104 -1.09 13.43 2.92
C LEU A 104 -2.45 13.62 2.23
N THR A 105 -2.95 12.58 1.58
CA THR A 105 -4.35 12.54 1.12
C THR A 105 -5.33 12.48 2.31
N ALA A 106 -6.61 12.80 2.07
CA ALA A 106 -7.62 12.81 3.12
C ALA A 106 -7.94 11.39 3.63
N ARG A 107 -7.79 10.38 2.75
CA ARG A 107 -7.85 8.97 3.12
C ARG A 107 -6.67 8.19 2.56
N HIS A 108 -6.36 7.10 3.24
CA HIS A 108 -5.40 6.08 2.88
C HIS A 108 -6.09 4.72 2.89
N PHE A 109 -5.44 3.69 2.37
CA PHE A 109 -6.08 2.41 2.19
C PHE A 109 -5.20 1.25 2.64
N SER A 110 -5.82 0.22 3.19
CA SER A 110 -5.12 -1.03 3.48
C SER A 110 -5.96 -2.24 3.09
N LEU A 111 -5.28 -3.28 2.63
CA LEU A 111 -5.81 -4.61 2.34
C LEU A 111 -5.14 -5.62 3.27
N GLY A 112 -5.87 -6.70 3.57
CA GLY A 112 -5.32 -7.86 4.25
C GLY A 112 -4.81 -8.93 3.27
N TYR A 113 -4.29 -10.01 3.84
CA TYR A 113 -3.91 -11.21 3.11
C TYR A 113 -5.13 -11.84 2.42
N SER A 114 -4.96 -12.30 1.17
CA SER A 114 -5.95 -13.13 0.48
C SER A 114 -5.37 -13.90 -0.69
N GLN A 115 -5.78 -15.16 -0.83
CA GLN A 115 -5.46 -16.03 -1.97
C GLN A 115 -6.50 -15.94 -3.10
N ALA A 116 -7.60 -15.19 -2.91
CA ALA A 116 -8.65 -15.01 -3.90
C ALA A 116 -8.25 -14.02 -5.01
N LEU A 117 -7.11 -14.27 -5.67
CA LEU A 117 -6.47 -13.37 -6.64
C LEU A 117 -7.40 -12.94 -7.78
N ARG A 118 -8.28 -13.84 -8.22
CA ARG A 118 -9.26 -13.54 -9.27
C ARG A 118 -10.25 -12.47 -8.80
N GLU A 119 -10.80 -12.61 -7.60
CA GLU A 119 -11.75 -11.65 -7.03
C GLU A 119 -11.07 -10.31 -6.76
N LEU A 120 -9.89 -10.33 -6.16
CA LEU A 120 -9.09 -9.12 -5.93
C LEU A 120 -8.88 -8.36 -7.24
N ARG A 121 -8.43 -9.06 -8.28
CA ARG A 121 -8.13 -8.46 -9.58
C ARG A 121 -9.36 -7.93 -10.30
N GLU A 122 -10.45 -8.69 -10.32
CA GLU A 122 -11.64 -8.37 -11.12
C GLU A 122 -12.57 -7.38 -10.40
N ARG A 123 -12.51 -7.29 -9.07
CA ARG A 123 -13.48 -6.53 -8.26
C ARG A 123 -12.82 -5.56 -7.28
N THR A 124 -12.01 -6.07 -6.35
CA THR A 124 -11.51 -5.28 -5.22
C THR A 124 -10.55 -4.18 -5.66
N ILE A 125 -9.50 -4.53 -6.40
CA ILE A 125 -8.46 -3.60 -6.84
C ILE A 125 -9.05 -2.52 -7.77
N PRO A 126 -9.88 -2.83 -8.79
CA PRO A 126 -10.52 -1.78 -9.58
C PRO A 126 -11.42 -0.84 -8.76
N ALA A 127 -12.11 -1.36 -7.73
CA ALA A 127 -12.91 -0.52 -6.83
C ALA A 127 -12.02 0.37 -5.95
N LEU A 128 -10.93 -0.18 -5.42
CA LEU A 128 -9.96 0.56 -4.62
C LEU A 128 -9.26 1.66 -5.43
N VAL A 129 -8.81 1.36 -6.65
CA VAL A 129 -8.18 2.36 -7.53
C VAL A 129 -9.11 3.56 -7.76
N ARG A 130 -10.42 3.32 -7.95
CA ARG A 130 -11.40 4.41 -8.06
C ARG A 130 -11.50 5.25 -6.78
N GLU A 131 -11.32 4.68 -5.60
CA GLU A 131 -11.28 5.45 -4.35
C GLU A 131 -9.97 6.25 -4.23
N ILE A 132 -8.83 5.65 -4.59
CA ILE A 132 -7.53 6.33 -4.61
C ILE A 132 -7.55 7.51 -5.60
N ASP A 133 -8.11 7.33 -6.80
CA ASP A 133 -8.23 8.40 -7.81
C ASP A 133 -9.05 9.60 -7.30
N ARG A 134 -10.04 9.36 -6.43
CA ARG A 134 -10.85 10.42 -5.81
C ARG A 134 -10.04 11.26 -4.81
N GLU A 135 -9.03 10.65 -4.17
CA GLU A 135 -8.10 11.37 -3.29
C GLU A 135 -7.13 12.27 -4.07
N ARG A 136 -7.01 12.06 -5.40
CA ARG A 136 -6.10 12.79 -6.29
C ARG A 136 -4.67 12.88 -5.75
N PRO A 137 -4.04 11.75 -5.37
CA PRO A 137 -2.67 11.77 -4.91
C PRO A 137 -1.72 12.22 -6.01
N GLY A 138 -0.71 13.01 -5.64
CA GLY A 138 0.45 13.24 -6.51
C GLY A 138 1.35 11.99 -6.58
N ALA A 139 1.42 11.21 -5.50
CA ALA A 139 2.12 9.94 -5.46
C ALA A 139 1.40 8.92 -4.56
N VAL A 140 1.54 7.64 -4.89
CA VAL A 140 1.07 6.53 -4.05
C VAL A 140 2.29 5.79 -3.50
N LEU A 141 2.39 5.69 -2.18
CA LEU A 141 3.38 4.87 -1.50
C LEU A 141 2.77 3.49 -1.20
N LEU A 142 3.26 2.49 -1.92
CA LEU A 142 2.88 1.09 -1.74
C LEU A 142 3.75 0.47 -0.65
N THR A 143 3.12 -0.17 0.33
CA THR A 143 3.79 -0.87 1.43
C THR A 143 3.26 -2.30 1.55
N GLY A 144 4.12 -3.21 2.00
CA GLY A 144 3.77 -4.61 2.28
C GLY A 144 4.00 -4.95 3.74
N GLY A 145 3.33 -6.02 4.19
CA GLY A 145 3.64 -6.73 5.43
C GLY A 145 4.60 -7.87 5.13
#